data_AF-A0A7J4T4P8-F1
#
_entry.id   AF-A0A7J4T4P8-F1
#
_cell.length_a   1.000
_cell.length_b   1.000
_cell.length_c   1.000
_cell.angle_alpha   90.00
_cell.angle_beta   90.00
_cell.angle_gamma   90.00
#
_symmetry.space_group_name_H-M   'P 1'
#
loop_
_entity.id
_entity.type
_entity.pdbx_description
1 polymer ?
#
loop_
_entity_poly.entity_id
_entity_poly.type
_entity_poly.pdbx_seq_one_letter_code
_entity_poly.pdbx_strand_id
1 'polypeptide(L)'
;MSVGIEPLAAMVLLEKEAAPEKTQSGLLLPEEAREKMNVGVILAVGPDVEHVSVGDRVIHRSYGGTTIEWLGIEYLLIKEEDLQAKVGN
;
A
#
# COMPACT_ATOMS: atom_id res chain seq x y z
N MET A 1 15.84 3.95 -0.30
CA MET A 1 16.05 2.86 0.68
C MET A 1 15.42 1.63 0.07
N SER A 2 16.20 0.61 -0.26
CA SER A 2 15.65 -0.63 -0.82
C SER A 2 15.34 -1.57 0.33
N VAL A 3 14.10 -2.07 0.40
CA VAL A 3 13.59 -2.95 1.47
C VAL A 3 14.26 -4.33 1.48
N GLY A 4 15.13 -4.61 0.50
CA GLY A 4 15.74 -5.93 0.28
C GLY A 4 14.76 -6.96 -0.28
N ILE A 5 13.55 -6.54 -0.65
CA ILE A 5 12.53 -7.35 -1.32
C ILE A 5 12.41 -6.84 -2.75
N GLU A 6 12.57 -7.76 -3.70
CA GLU A 6 12.41 -7.50 -5.13
C GLU A 6 11.16 -8.25 -5.62
N PRO A 7 10.04 -7.54 -5.86
CA PRO A 7 8.85 -8.15 -6.43
C PRO A 7 9.14 -8.71 -7.83
N LEU A 8 8.51 -9.83 -8.16
CA LEU A 8 8.64 -10.46 -9.48
C LEU A 8 7.39 -10.19 -10.33
N ALA A 9 7.54 -10.28 -11.65
CA ALA A 9 6.46 -10.05 -12.61
C ALA A 9 5.73 -8.72 -12.35
N ALA A 10 4.39 -8.70 -12.45
CA ALA A 10 3.55 -7.54 -12.18
C ALA A 10 3.18 -7.41 -10.68
N MET A 11 4.08 -7.78 -9.77
CA MET A 11 3.88 -7.63 -8.32
C MET A 11 4.41 -6.28 -7.82
N VAL A 12 3.76 -5.77 -6.79
CA VAL A 12 4.03 -4.49 -6.15
C VAL A 12 4.08 -4.71 -4.65
N LEU A 13 5.16 -4.26 -4.02
CA LEU A 13 5.29 -4.26 -2.56
C LEU A 13 4.87 -2.90 -2.03
N LEU A 14 3.92 -2.90 -1.10
CA LEU A 14 3.45 -1.69 -0.44
C LEU A 14 3.46 -1.83 1.08
N GLU A 15 3.64 -0.71 1.75
CA GLU A 15 3.43 -0.56 3.19
C GLU A 15 2.08 0.11 3.40
N LYS A 16 1.22 -0.49 4.24
CA LYS A 16 -0.10 0.07 4.54
C LYS A 16 0.10 1.37 5.32
N GLU A 17 -0.58 2.43 4.87
CA GLU A 17 -0.58 3.67 5.64
C GLU A 17 -1.48 3.53 6.87
N ALA A 18 -0.97 3.98 8.01
CA ALA A 18 -1.81 4.21 9.16
C ALA A 18 -2.84 5.29 8.81
N ALA A 19 -4.13 4.97 8.96
CA ALA A 19 -5.17 5.97 8.77
C ALA A 19 -4.95 7.14 9.74
N PRO A 20 -5.17 8.39 9.28
CA PRO A 20 -4.96 9.55 10.13
C PRO A 20 -5.86 9.47 11.37
N GLU A 21 -5.32 9.80 12.54
CA GLU A 21 -6.08 9.71 13.78
C GLU A 21 -7.25 10.70 13.82
N LYS A 22 -7.13 11.80 13.07
CA LYS A 22 -8.09 12.90 12.99
C LYS A 22 -8.40 13.24 11.54
N THR A 23 -9.64 13.64 11.27
CA THR A 23 -10.03 14.26 10.00
C THR A 23 -9.38 15.63 9.85
N GLN A 24 -9.41 16.20 8.63
CA GLN A 24 -8.91 17.56 8.38
C GLN A 24 -9.62 18.62 9.24
N SER A 25 -10.84 18.35 9.71
CA SER A 25 -11.61 19.22 10.62
C SER A 25 -11.28 19.01 12.10
N GLY A 26 -10.34 18.12 12.43
CA GLY A 26 -9.90 17.83 13.81
C GLY A 26 -10.74 16.78 14.56
N LEU A 27 -11.69 16.10 13.89
CA LEU A 27 -12.52 15.06 14.51
C LEU A 27 -11.76 13.74 14.57
N LEU A 28 -11.79 13.04 15.70
CA LEU A 28 -11.20 11.71 15.83
C LEU A 28 -11.91 10.72 14.90
N LEU A 29 -11.14 10.04 14.05
CA LEU A 29 -11.64 8.98 13.20
C LEU A 29 -11.84 7.70 14.04
N PRO A 30 -13.04 7.09 14.02
CA PRO A 30 -13.28 5.81 14.68
C PRO A 30 -12.40 4.73 14.07
N GLU A 31 -11.97 3.75 14.88
CA GLU A 31 -11.06 2.68 14.44
C GLU A 31 -11.63 1.89 13.25
N GLU A 32 -12.95 1.65 13.18
CA GLU A 32 -13.60 0.99 12.04
C GLU A 32 -13.46 1.74 10.71
N ALA A 33 -13.34 3.08 10.74
CA ALA A 33 -13.09 3.87 9.54
C ALA A 33 -11.62 3.78 9.10
N ARG A 34 -10.71 3.51 10.05
CA ARG A 34 -9.28 3.34 9.79
C ARG A 34 -8.99 2.01 9.11
N GLU A 35 -9.61 0.93 9.58
CA GLU A 35 -9.44 -0.41 8.98
C GLU A 35 -9.98 -0.53 7.55
N LYS A 36 -10.89 0.36 7.14
CA LYS A 36 -11.43 0.38 5.76
C LYS A 36 -10.54 1.13 4.76
N MET A 37 -9.52 1.87 5.22
CA MET A 37 -8.62 2.59 4.31
C MET A 37 -7.57 1.63 3.77
N ASN A 38 -7.83 1.07 2.59
CA ASN A 38 -6.86 0.25 1.86
C ASN A 38 -5.84 1.11 1.10
N VAL A 39 -5.19 2.04 1.80
CA VAL A 39 -4.19 2.93 1.20
C VAL A 39 -2.81 2.47 1.63
N GLY A 40 -1.86 2.48 0.70
CA GLY A 40 -0.47 2.21 1.02
C GLY A 40 0.51 2.93 0.10
N VAL A 41 1.76 2.97 0.52
CA VAL A 41 2.88 3.55 -0.22
C VAL A 41 3.66 2.43 -0.87
N ILE A 42 3.95 2.57 -2.16
CA ILE A 42 4.75 1.60 -2.91
C ILE A 42 6.21 1.73 -2.54
N LEU A 43 6.81 0.63 -2.09
CA LEU A 43 8.21 0.57 -1.71
C LEU A 43 9.07 -0.15 -2.75
N ALA A 44 8.50 -1.08 -3.50
CA ALA A 44 9.17 -1.78 -4.60
C ALA A 44 8.15 -2.21 -5.66
N VAL A 45 8.61 -2.27 -6.91
CA VAL A 45 7.83 -2.73 -8.06
C VAL A 45 8.59 -3.82 -8.80
N GLY A 46 7.85 -4.79 -9.35
CA GLY A 46 8.41 -5.81 -10.20
C GLY A 46 8.67 -5.30 -11.62
N PRO A 47 9.39 -6.09 -12.44
CA PRO A 47 9.82 -5.68 -13.77
C PRO A 47 8.68 -5.47 -14.77
N ASP A 48 7.51 -6.09 -14.56
CA ASP A 48 6.36 -6.01 -15.48
C ASP A 48 5.30 -4.98 -15.02
N VAL A 49 5.63 -4.15 -14.04
CA VAL A 49 4.76 -3.09 -13.53
C VAL A 49 4.95 -1.84 -14.38
N GLU A 50 3.86 -1.29 -14.93
CA GLU A 50 3.91 -0.18 -15.89
C GLU A 50 3.24 1.11 -15.38
N HIS A 51 2.22 0.96 -14.54
CA HIS A 51 1.31 2.04 -14.18
C HIS A 51 1.71 2.73 -12.89
N VAL A 52 2.46 2.09 -12.01
CA VAL A 52 2.84 2.62 -10.69
C VAL A 52 4.35 2.65 -10.49
N SER A 53 4.82 3.51 -9.58
CA SER A 53 6.25 3.64 -9.27
C SER A 53 6.50 3.68 -7.78
N VAL A 54 7.75 3.42 -7.38
CA VAL A 54 8.18 3.53 -5.98
C VAL A 54 7.92 4.95 -5.48
N GLY A 55 7.25 5.05 -4.34
CA GLY A 55 6.82 6.30 -3.72
C GLY A 55 5.37 6.71 -4.03
N ASP A 56 4.71 6.06 -5.00
CA ASP A 56 3.30 6.34 -5.26
C ASP A 56 2.43 5.86 -4.08
N ARG A 57 1.44 6.67 -3.72
CA ARG A 57 0.34 6.28 -2.83
C ARG A 57 -0.77 5.68 -3.65
N VAL A 58 -1.21 4.48 -3.28
CA VAL A 58 -2.22 3.73 -4.04
C VAL A 58 -3.31 3.19 -3.14
N ILE A 59 -4.51 3.10 -3.70
CA ILE A 59 -5.65 2.41 -3.10
C ILE A 59 -5.70 1.01 -3.68
N HIS A 60 -5.81 -0.01 -2.83
CA HIS A 60 -5.91 -1.41 -3.24
C HIS A 60 -7.20 -2.06 -2.72
N ARG A 61 -7.52 -3.27 -3.18
CA ARG A 61 -8.65 -4.05 -2.66
C ARG A 61 -8.33 -4.63 -1.28
N SER A 62 -9.31 -4.70 -0.38
CA SER A 62 -9.13 -5.29 0.97
C SER A 62 -8.85 -6.79 0.99
N TYR A 63 -9.23 -7.51 -0.06
CA TYR A 63 -9.20 -8.97 -0.13
C TYR A 63 -8.12 -9.51 -1.09
N GLY A 64 -7.20 -8.65 -1.54
CA GLY A 64 -6.15 -8.99 -2.48
C GLY A 64 -4.75 -8.83 -1.86
N GLY A 65 -3.82 -9.68 -2.31
CA GLY A 65 -2.42 -9.63 -1.90
C GLY A 65 -2.05 -10.62 -0.80
N THR A 66 -0.76 -10.63 -0.45
CA THR A 66 -0.14 -11.47 0.57
C THR A 66 0.57 -10.58 1.55
N THR A 67 0.19 -10.67 2.83
CA THR A 67 0.90 -10.00 3.91
C THR A 67 2.20 -10.74 4.19
N ILE A 68 3.31 -10.03 4.21
CA ILE A 68 4.65 -10.55 4.45
C ILE A 68 5.28 -9.75 5.57
N GLU A 69 5.76 -10.43 6.62
CA GLU A 69 6.60 -9.78 7.63
C GLU A 69 8.07 -9.94 7.23
N TRP A 70 8.78 -8.82 7.12
CA TRP A 70 10.20 -8.81 6.78
C TRP A 70 10.94 -7.82 7.67
N LEU A 71 12.01 -8.28 8.33
CA LEU A 71 12.79 -7.50 9.30
C LEU A 71 11.94 -6.87 10.42
N GLY A 72 10.83 -7.52 10.79
CA GLY A 72 9.89 -7.05 11.81
C GLY A 72 8.93 -5.96 11.35
N ILE A 73 8.84 -5.70 10.04
CA ILE A 73 7.89 -4.77 9.42
C ILE A 73 6.90 -5.56 8.57
N GLU A 74 5.62 -5.24 8.68
CA GLU A 74 4.55 -5.83 7.86
C GLU A 74 4.44 -5.10 6.52
N TYR A 75 4.56 -5.87 5.43
CA TYR A 75 4.35 -5.41 4.06
C TYR A 75 3.19 -6.15 3.41
N LEU A 76 2.61 -5.56 2.38
CA LEU A 76 1.64 -6.19 1.51
C LEU A 76 2.24 -6.34 0.12
N LEU A 77 2.33 -7.58 -0.36
CA LEU A 77 2.67 -7.88 -1.74
C LEU A 77 1.38 -8.11 -2.53
N ILE A 78 1.12 -7.29 -3.53
CA ILE A 78 -0.10 -7.35 -4.33
C ILE A 78 0.24 -7.22 -5.82
N LYS A 79 -0.63 -7.71 -6.70
CA LYS A 79 -0.46 -7.47 -8.13
C LYS A 79 -0.89 -6.06 -8.52
N GLU A 80 -0.30 -5.53 -9.59
CA GLU A 80 -0.69 -4.24 -10.14
C GLU A 80 -2.18 -4.19 -10.54
N GLU A 81 -2.75 -5.29 -11.04
CA GLU A 81 -4.17 -5.39 -11.46
C GLU A 81 -5.18 -5.18 -10.31
N ASP A 82 -4.76 -5.37 -9.05
CA ASP A 82 -5.61 -5.20 -7.88
C ASP A 82 -5.52 -3.78 -7.28
N LEU A 83 -4.68 -2.92 -7.85
CA LEU A 83 -4.62 -1.50 -7.51
C LEU A 83 -5.79 -0.76 -8.17
N GLN A 84 -6.53 0.00 -7.37
CA GLN A 84 -7.74 0.68 -7.80
C GLN A 84 -7.50 2.12 -8.24
N ALA A 85 -6.59 2.83 -7.57
CA ALA A 85 -6.32 4.23 -7.85
C ALA A 85 -4.95 4.68 -7.30
N LYS A 86 -4.39 5.73 -7.88
CA LYS A 86 -3.32 6.53 -7.25
C LYS A 86 -3.94 7.68 -6.45
N VAL A 87 -3.43 7.93 -5.26
CA VAL A 87 -3.82 9.07 -4.43
C VAL A 87 -2.90 10.24 -4.78
N GLY A 88 -3.45 11.26 -5.45
CA GLY A 88 -2.76 12.53 -5.68
C GLY A 88 -2.79 13.42 -4.44
N ASN A 89 -1.78 14.28 -4.30
CA ASN A 89 -1.81 15.42 -3.38
C ASN A 89 -2.75 16.52 -3.88
#